data_AF-X0UV94-F1
#
_entry.id   AF-X0UV94-F1
#
_cell.length_a   1.000
_cell.length_b   1.000
_cell.length_c   1.000
_cell.angle_alpha   90.00
_cell.angle_beta   90.00
_cell.angle_gamma   90.00
#
_symmetry.space_group_name_H-M   'P 1'
#
loop_
_entity.id
_entity.type
_entity.pdbx_description
1 polymer ?
#
loop_
_entity_poly.entity_id
_entity_poly.type
_entity_poly.pdbx_seq_one_letter_code
_entity_poly.pdbx_strand_id
1 'polypeptide(L)'
;MRGIIDPGGQMVNALDRLYLAAHLPTLIIWGDQDGIIPVEHAYAAHEAIETSRLEILEGVGHFPHVESPDVFTDVLLDFMESTKPASTRHEALRDVLIEGS
;
A
#
# COMPACT_ATOMS: atom_id res chain seq x y z
N MET A 1 -6.08 23.57 5.44
CA MET A 1 -6.12 22.25 4.79
C MET A 1 -5.75 22.48 3.33
N ARG A 2 -4.45 22.48 3.02
CA ARG A 2 -3.92 22.84 1.69
C ARG A 2 -3.79 21.58 0.83
N GLY A 3 -4.17 21.72 -0.43
CA GLY A 3 -4.32 20.66 -1.42
C GLY A 3 -3.04 19.86 -1.64
N ILE A 4 -3.21 18.55 -1.77
CA ILE A 4 -2.16 17.54 -1.99
C ILE A 4 -1.94 17.31 -3.50
N ILE A 5 -2.70 18.00 -4.36
CA ILE A 5 -2.68 17.84 -5.81
C ILE A 5 -2.41 19.22 -6.42
N ASP A 6 -1.21 19.42 -6.95
CA ASP A 6 -0.87 20.56 -7.80
C ASP A 6 -0.84 20.10 -9.28
N PRO A 7 -0.91 21.02 -10.26
CA PRO A 7 -0.88 20.68 -11.70
C PRO A 7 0.41 19.96 -12.14
N GLY A 8 1.43 19.86 -11.28
CA GLY A 8 2.69 19.16 -11.50
C GLY A 8 2.75 17.73 -10.93
N GLY A 9 1.66 17.21 -10.37
CA GLY A 9 1.60 15.86 -9.79
C GLY A 9 1.55 15.83 -8.25
N GLN A 10 1.62 14.63 -7.69
CA GLN A 10 1.49 14.36 -6.25
C GLN A 10 2.74 14.81 -5.49
N MET A 11 2.59 15.79 -4.57
CA MET A 11 3.72 16.38 -3.82
C MET A 11 4.18 15.56 -2.61
N VAL A 12 3.41 14.54 -2.21
CA VAL A 12 3.72 13.69 -1.05
C VAL A 12 3.66 12.24 -1.49
N ASN A 13 4.79 11.55 -1.39
CA ASN A 13 4.88 10.14 -1.70
C ASN A 13 4.89 9.33 -0.39
N ALA A 14 4.05 8.30 -0.30
CA ALA A 14 4.10 7.36 0.81
C ALA A 14 5.48 6.69 0.93
N LEU A 15 6.24 6.59 -0.18
CA LEU A 15 7.61 6.05 -0.25
C LEU A 15 8.50 6.57 0.90
N ASP A 16 8.41 7.85 1.26
CA ASP A 16 9.23 8.46 2.33
C ASP A 16 9.05 7.82 3.71
N ARG A 17 7.97 7.03 3.90
CA ARG A 17 7.66 6.34 5.17
C ARG A 17 7.43 4.85 5.02
N LEU A 18 7.54 4.29 3.82
CA LEU A 18 7.32 2.86 3.61
C LEU A 18 8.34 1.98 4.36
N TYR A 19 9.50 2.53 4.74
CA TYR A 19 10.46 1.85 5.62
C TYR A 19 9.83 1.39 6.95
N LEU A 20 8.81 2.10 7.46
CA LEU A 20 8.09 1.72 8.68
C LEU A 20 7.27 0.44 8.50
N ALA A 21 6.86 0.15 7.27
CA ALA A 21 6.14 -1.07 6.90
C ALA A 21 7.05 -2.15 6.32
N ALA A 22 8.35 -1.87 6.07
CA ALA A 22 9.26 -2.80 5.39
C ALA A 22 9.36 -4.18 6.08
N HIS A 23 9.19 -4.23 7.40
CA HIS A 23 9.22 -5.47 8.18
C HIS A 23 7.84 -6.07 8.48
N LEU A 24 6.76 -5.47 7.96
CA LEU A 24 5.39 -5.93 8.15
C LEU A 24 4.87 -6.53 6.85
N PRO A 25 4.27 -7.73 6.87
CA PRO A 25 3.53 -8.22 5.72
C PRO A 25 2.50 -7.18 5.28
N THR A 26 2.58 -6.76 4.03
CA THR A 26 1.78 -5.66 3.49
C THR A 26 1.01 -6.13 2.27
N LEU A 27 -0.27 -5.78 2.16
CA LEU A 27 -1.06 -6.02 0.96
C LEU A 27 -1.35 -4.69 0.27
N ILE A 28 -1.02 -4.61 -1.02
CA ILE A 28 -1.32 -3.47 -1.89
C ILE A 28 -2.37 -3.96 -2.90
N ILE A 29 -3.55 -3.35 -2.88
CA ILE A 29 -4.62 -3.62 -3.86
C ILE A 29 -4.86 -2.34 -4.65
N TRP A 30 -4.84 -2.42 -5.97
CA TRP A 30 -4.98 -1.25 -6.85
C TRP A 30 -5.83 -1.58 -8.08
N GLY A 31 -6.53 -0.59 -8.64
CA GLY A 31 -7.24 -0.75 -9.91
C GLY A 31 -6.42 -0.26 -11.10
N ASP A 32 -6.34 -1.01 -12.20
CA ASP A 32 -5.54 -0.59 -13.37
C ASP A 32 -6.12 0.61 -14.14
N GLN A 33 -7.38 0.97 -13.89
CA GLN A 33 -8.08 2.15 -14.44
C GLN A 33 -8.18 3.29 -13.43
N ASP A 34 -7.32 3.34 -12.40
CA ASP A 34 -7.28 4.43 -11.45
C ASP A 34 -6.93 5.77 -12.13
N GLY A 35 -7.95 6.61 -12.33
CA GLY A 35 -7.83 7.93 -12.94
C GLY A 35 -7.41 9.05 -11.97
N ILE A 36 -7.18 8.73 -10.70
CA ILE A 36 -6.78 9.69 -9.66
C ILE A 36 -5.30 9.52 -9.32
N ILE A 37 -4.86 8.27 -9.09
CA ILE A 37 -3.45 7.96 -8.81
C ILE A 37 -2.98 6.86 -9.78
N PRO A 38 -2.00 7.17 -10.64
CA PRO A 38 -1.53 6.20 -11.64
C PRO A 38 -1.04 4.88 -11.02
N VAL A 39 -1.32 3.76 -11.70
CA VAL A 39 -0.98 2.40 -11.23
C VAL A 39 0.52 2.19 -11.02
N GLU A 40 1.37 2.98 -11.68
CA GLU A 40 2.83 3.04 -11.49
C GLU A 40 3.22 3.27 -10.03
N HIS A 41 2.39 3.98 -9.26
CA HIS A 41 2.61 4.17 -7.82
C HIS A 41 2.48 2.86 -7.03
N ALA A 42 1.59 1.95 -7.43
CA ALA A 42 1.42 0.65 -6.80
C ALA A 42 2.66 -0.24 -7.03
N TYR A 43 3.20 -0.24 -8.25
CA TYR A 43 4.43 -0.95 -8.57
C TYR A 43 5.63 -0.38 -7.80
N ALA A 44 5.77 0.95 -7.75
CA ALA A 44 6.84 1.59 -6.99
C ALA A 44 6.75 1.29 -5.49
N ALA A 45 5.54 1.26 -4.93
CA ALA A 45 5.33 0.88 -3.53
C ALA A 45 5.66 -0.60 -3.29
N HIS A 46 5.32 -1.49 -4.22
CA HIS A 46 5.64 -2.91 -4.12
C HIS A 46 7.16 -3.16 -4.17
N GLU A 47 7.87 -2.46 -5.05
CA GLU A 47 9.34 -2.51 -5.13
C GLU A 47 10.01 -1.99 -3.84
N ALA A 48 9.43 -0.97 -3.20
CA ALA A 48 9.96 -0.38 -1.99
C ALA A 48 9.65 -1.18 -0.70
N ILE A 49 8.62 -2.04 -0.70
CA ILE A 49 8.22 -2.87 0.44
C ILE A 49 8.46 -4.33 0.07
N GLU A 50 9.64 -4.87 0.40
CA GLU A 50 10.02 -6.24 0.06
C GLU A 50 9.04 -7.31 0.58
N THR A 51 8.36 -7.02 1.69
CA THR A 51 7.37 -7.91 2.32
C THR A 51 5.95 -7.72 1.80
N SER A 52 5.77 -6.91 0.76
CA SER A 52 4.45 -6.64 0.20
C SER A 52 4.02 -7.68 -0.82
N ARG A 53 2.70 -7.86 -0.92
CA ARG A 53 2.01 -8.52 -2.02
C ARG A 53 1.24 -7.46 -2.79
N LEU A 54 1.34 -7.48 -4.11
CA LEU A 54 0.65 -6.54 -4.99
C LEU A 54 -0.44 -7.27 -5.79
N GLU A 55 -1.65 -6.71 -5.78
CA GLU A 55 -2.81 -7.20 -6.52
C GLU A 55 -3.40 -6.06 -7.34
N ILE A 56 -3.27 -6.15 -8.66
CA ILE A 56 -3.85 -5.20 -9.60
C ILE A 56 -5.16 -5.79 -10.13
N LEU A 57 -6.27 -5.08 -9.91
CA LEU A 57 -7.59 -5.47 -10.37
C LEU A 57 -7.85 -4.86 -11.76
N GLU A 58 -8.04 -5.71 -12.76
CA GLU A 58 -8.31 -5.32 -14.15
C GLU A 58 -9.72 -4.70 -14.29
N GLY A 59 -9.80 -3.56 -14.98
CA GLY A 59 -11.03 -2.82 -15.23
C GLY A 59 -11.54 -2.03 -14.03
N VAL A 60 -10.76 -1.91 -12.96
CA VAL A 60 -11.17 -1.26 -11.70
C VAL A 60 -10.52 0.12 -11.57
N GLY A 61 -11.29 1.10 -11.09
CA GLY A 61 -10.82 2.46 -10.84
C GLY A 61 -10.16 2.66 -9.47
N HIS A 62 -10.32 3.86 -8.93
CA HIS A 62 -9.63 4.32 -7.71
C HIS A 62 -10.12 3.67 -6.42
N PHE A 63 -11.34 3.12 -6.39
CA PHE A 63 -11.92 2.55 -5.18
C PHE A 63 -12.23 1.05 -5.34
N PRO A 64 -11.19 0.17 -5.39
CA PRO A 64 -11.38 -1.28 -5.57
C PRO A 64 -12.42 -1.93 -4.64
N HIS A 65 -12.47 -1.53 -3.37
CA HIS A 65 -13.41 -2.03 -2.38
C HIS A 65 -14.88 -1.63 -2.63
N VAL A 66 -15.13 -0.60 -3.43
CA VAL A 66 -16.47 -0.16 -3.84
C VAL A 66 -16.83 -0.71 -5.21
N GLU A 67 -15.88 -0.68 -6.14
CA GLU A 67 -16.09 -1.02 -7.54
C GLU A 67 -16.08 -2.53 -7.80
N SER A 68 -15.34 -3.29 -7.00
CA SER A 68 -15.24 -4.76 -7.09
C SER A 68 -15.15 -5.38 -5.69
N PRO A 69 -16.20 -5.25 -4.86
CA PRO A 69 -16.19 -5.63 -3.44
C PRO A 69 -15.93 -7.12 -3.22
N ASP A 70 -16.44 -7.99 -4.10
CA ASP A 70 -16.24 -9.45 -3.98
C ASP A 70 -14.77 -9.81 -4.22
N VAL A 71 -14.19 -9.34 -5.33
CA VAL A 71 -12.78 -9.56 -5.67
C VAL A 71 -11.85 -8.97 -4.60
N PHE A 72 -12.15 -7.75 -4.14
CA PHE A 72 -11.41 -7.12 -3.06
C PHE A 72 -11.43 -7.95 -1.77
N THR A 73 -12.61 -8.47 -1.41
CA THR A 73 -12.80 -9.27 -0.19
C THR A 73 -12.08 -10.60 -0.30
N ASP A 74 -12.17 -11.28 -1.44
CA ASP A 74 -11.48 -12.55 -1.67
C ASP A 74 -9.96 -12.38 -1.54
N VAL A 75 -9.40 -11.34 -2.16
CA VAL A 75 -7.96 -11.02 -2.06
C VAL A 75 -7.55 -10.70 -0.62
N LEU A 76 -8.37 -9.92 0.09
CA LEU A 76 -8.10 -9.56 1.49
C LEU A 76 -8.12 -10.79 2.40
N LEU A 77 -9.11 -11.65 2.25
CA LEU A 77 -9.26 -12.86 3.06
C LEU A 77 -8.11 -13.85 2.77
N ASP A 78 -7.78 -14.08 1.51
CA ASP A 78 -6.64 -14.92 1.11
C ASP A 78 -5.34 -14.40 1.74
N PHE A 79 -5.09 -13.10 1.67
CA PHE A 79 -3.91 -12.51 2.33
C PHE A 79 -3.92 -12.76 3.85
N MET A 80 -5.06 -12.59 4.53
CA MET A 80 -5.15 -12.82 5.97
C MET A 80 -4.92 -14.29 6.35
N GLU A 81 -5.38 -15.23 5.52
CA GLU A 81 -5.23 -16.67 5.78
C GLU A 81 -3.83 -17.18 5.43
N SER A 82 -3.24 -16.70 4.33
CA SER A 82 -1.95 -17.16 3.84
C SER A 82 -0.74 -16.52 4.52
N THR A 83 -0.95 -15.40 5.22
CA THR A 83 0.14 -14.55 5.72
C THR A 83 0.30 -14.67 7.22
N LYS A 84 1.52 -15.01 7.66
CA LYS A 84 1.84 -15.03 9.08
C LYS A 84 1.85 -13.60 9.63
N PRO A 85 1.11 -13.30 10.71
CA PRO A 85 1.15 -11.99 11.35
C PRO A 85 2.58 -11.63 11.79
N ALA A 86 2.96 -10.36 11.61
CA ALA A 86 4.21 -9.86 12.17
C ALA A 86 4.17 -9.93 13.71
N SER A 87 5.21 -10.50 14.33
CA SER A 87 5.39 -10.47 15.78
C SER A 87 6.22 -9.25 16.17
N THR A 88 5.69 -8.05 15.97
CA THR A 88 6.40 -6.82 16.32
C THR A 88 6.21 -6.51 17.80
N ARG A 89 7.29 -6.54 18.58
CA ARG A 89 7.28 -5.96 19.94
C ARG A 89 7.27 -4.43 19.83
N HIS A 90 6.47 -3.77 20.65
CA HIS A 90 6.34 -2.30 20.68
C HIS A 90 7.69 -1.57 20.76
N GLU A 91 8.68 -2.15 21.44
CA GLU A 91 10.04 -1.61 21.56
C GLU A 91 10.77 -1.57 20.22
N ALA A 92 10.61 -2.59 19.37
CA ALA A 92 11.27 -2.64 18.05
C ALA A 92 10.70 -1.60 17.07
N LEU A 93 9.39 -1.28 17.13
CA LEU A 93 8.82 -0.21 16.33
C LEU A 93 9.35 1.18 16.74
N ARG A 94 9.62 1.37 18.04
CA ARG A 94 10.16 2.64 18.54
C ARG A 94 11.57 2.90 18.01
N ASP A 95 12.41 1.87 17.94
CA ASP A 95 13.79 2.02 17.49
C ASP A 95 13.85 2.37 15.99
N VAL A 96 13.03 1.71 15.16
CA VAL A 96 12.90 2.05 13.71
C VAL A 96 12.42 3.50 13.50
N LEU A 97 11.53 4.00 14.35
CA LEU A 97 11.05 5.39 14.30
C LEU A 97 12.14 6.42 14.67
N ILE A 98 13.09 6.06 15.54
CA ILE A 98 14.16 6.96 15.99
C ILE A 98 15.33 6.96 15.01
N GLU A 99 15.65 5.81 14.41
CA GLU A 99 16.77 5.68 13.45
C GLU A 99 16.47 6.29 12.07
N GLY A 100 15.19 6.38 11.68
CA GLY A 100 14.75 6.95 10.40
C GLY A 100 14.52 8.47 10.38
N SER A 101 15.10 9.23 11.33
CA SER A 101 14.99 10.70 11.43
C SER A 101 16.29 11.43 11.10
#